data_AF-F0GVQ7-F1
#
_entry.id   AF-F0GVQ7-F1
#
_cell.length_a   1.000
_cell.length_b   1.000
_cell.length_c   1.000
_cell.angle_alpha   90.00
_cell.angle_beta   90.00
_cell.angle_gamma   90.00
#
_symmetry.space_group_name_H-M   'P 1'
#
loop_
_entity.id
_entity.type
_entity.pdbx_description
1 polymer ?
#
loop_
_entity_poly.entity_id
_entity_poly.type
_entity_poly.pdbx_seq_one_letter_code
_entity_poly.pdbx_strand_id
1 'polypeptide(L)'
;MNLENYQLVLRKRLRQYKAYIGFALIFWAIGNIILKDYSSISDSTLGFINGLTLGIEIVSVFWVFRIRKALRDDNLLKELYIKEFDERENLVKLKSGSILISKIAITTFLVSIIASFFNIVVFYTLVITGIFLILVSSLLKVYWRKII
;
A
#
# COMPACT_ATOMS: atom_id res chain seq x y z
N MET A 1 15.38 19.36 10.06
CA MET A 1 15.78 17.94 10.26
C MET A 1 17.12 17.76 9.57
N ASN A 2 18.15 17.23 10.23
CA ASN A 2 19.48 17.07 9.60
C ASN A 2 19.57 15.75 8.80
N LEU A 3 20.44 15.70 7.79
CA LEU A 3 20.58 14.56 6.88
C LEU A 3 20.91 13.24 7.63
N GLU A 4 21.73 13.32 8.68
CA GLU A 4 22.09 12.19 9.55
C GLU A 4 20.88 11.64 10.32
N ASN A 5 20.03 12.53 10.86
CA ASN A 5 18.78 12.13 11.51
C ASN A 5 17.80 11.48 10.52
N TYR A 6 17.80 11.91 9.25
CA TYR A 6 16.99 11.30 8.20
C TYR A 6 17.45 9.86 7.86
N GLN A 7 18.75 9.60 7.83
CA GLN A 7 19.29 8.24 7.65
C GLN A 7 18.84 7.29 8.77
N LEU A 8 18.82 7.75 10.03
CA LEU A 8 18.33 6.97 11.16
C LEU A 8 16.83 6.64 11.03
N VAL A 9 16.03 7.62 10.62
CA VAL A 9 14.59 7.43 10.36
C VAL A 9 14.39 6.41 9.23
N LEU A 10 15.12 6.52 8.13
CA LEU A 10 15.04 5.58 7.01
C LEU A 10 15.47 4.16 7.41
N ARG A 11 16.52 4.00 8.22
CA ARG A 11 16.93 2.69 8.75
C ARG A 11 15.85 2.08 9.66
N LYS A 12 15.19 2.89 10.49
CA LYS A 12 14.06 2.43 11.34
C LYS A 12 12.86 1.99 10.48
N ARG A 13 12.47 2.79 9.48
CA ARG A 13 11.41 2.45 8.51
C ARG A 13 11.75 1.17 7.74
N LEU A 14 12.99 1.01 7.30
CA LEU A 14 13.47 -0.19 6.61
C LEU A 14 13.37 -1.45 7.48
N ARG A 15 13.66 -1.35 8.78
CA ARG A 15 13.44 -2.45 9.72
C ARG A 15 11.95 -2.80 9.86
N GLN A 16 11.08 -1.79 9.89
CA GLN A 16 9.62 -2.00 9.93
C GLN A 16 9.11 -2.71 8.66
N TYR A 17 9.54 -2.27 7.47
CA TYR A 17 9.15 -2.93 6.22
C TYR A 17 9.62 -4.39 6.16
N LYS A 18 10.84 -4.69 6.59
CA LYS A 18 11.34 -6.07 6.66
C LYS A 18 10.55 -6.94 7.64
N ALA A 19 10.24 -6.40 8.82
CA ALA A 19 9.43 -7.10 9.82
C ALA A 19 8.01 -7.37 9.27
N TYR A 20 7.41 -6.39 8.58
CA TYR A 20 6.12 -6.53 7.94
C TYR A 20 6.11 -7.60 6.86
N ILE A 21 7.14 -7.65 5.99
CA ILE A 21 7.27 -8.71 4.98
C ILE A 21 7.38 -10.09 5.65
N GLY A 22 8.21 -10.22 6.69
CA GLY A 22 8.34 -11.49 7.41
C GLY A 22 7.02 -11.94 8.04
N PHE A 23 6.29 -11.01 8.66
CA PHE A 23 4.97 -11.29 9.26
C PHE A 23 3.92 -11.65 8.20
N ALA A 24 3.89 -10.93 7.07
CA ALA A 24 2.97 -11.20 5.97
C ALA A 24 3.19 -12.59 5.36
N LEU A 25 4.44 -13.00 5.15
CA LEU A 25 4.77 -14.34 4.65
C LEU A 25 4.35 -15.45 5.61
N ILE A 26 4.57 -15.25 6.92
CA ILE A 26 4.14 -16.20 7.96
C ILE A 26 2.60 -16.30 7.97
N PHE A 27 1.91 -15.16 7.94
CA PHE A 27 0.46 -15.11 7.91
C PHE A 27 -0.12 -15.75 6.64
N TRP A 28 0.51 -15.52 5.49
CA TRP A 28 0.13 -16.10 4.20
C TRP A 28 0.33 -17.61 4.17
N ALA A 29 1.46 -18.11 4.70
CA ALA A 29 1.75 -19.54 4.82
C ALA A 29 0.75 -20.24 5.76
N ILE A 30 0.47 -19.66 6.92
CA ILE A 30 -0.52 -20.18 7.87
C ILE A 30 -1.92 -20.18 7.25
N GLY A 31 -2.32 -19.10 6.57
CA GLY A 31 -3.63 -18.98 5.95
C GLY A 31 -3.85 -19.99 4.82
N ASN A 32 -2.87 -20.18 3.93
CA ASN A 32 -3.02 -21.11 2.81
C ASN A 32 -2.91 -22.58 3.21
N ILE A 33 -2.16 -22.90 4.27
CA ILE A 33 -1.97 -24.30 4.72
C ILE A 33 -3.08 -24.73 5.70
N ILE A 34 -3.53 -23.85 6.60
CA ILE A 34 -4.45 -24.22 7.69
C ILE A 34 -5.90 -23.82 7.41
N LEU A 35 -6.15 -22.65 6.82
CA LEU A 35 -7.51 -22.13 6.61
C LEU A 35 -8.16 -22.58 5.29
N LYS A 36 -7.34 -22.99 4.31
CA LYS A 36 -7.84 -23.45 3.00
C LYS A 36 -8.73 -24.70 3.09
N ASP A 37 -8.43 -25.61 4.01
CA ASP A 37 -9.20 -26.85 4.21
C ASP A 37 -10.41 -26.68 5.14
N TYR A 38 -10.47 -25.59 5.93
CA TYR A 38 -11.47 -25.41 6.99
C TYR A 38 -12.54 -24.37 6.69
N SER A 39 -12.31 -23.47 5.75
CA SER A 39 -13.16 -22.28 5.58
C SER A 39 -14.11 -22.43 4.39
N SER A 40 -15.40 -22.14 4.61
CA SER A 40 -16.44 -22.00 3.57
C SER A 40 -16.26 -20.75 2.70
N ILE A 41 -15.04 -20.21 2.63
CA ILE A 41 -14.71 -19.01 1.87
C ILE A 41 -14.61 -19.38 0.40
N SER A 42 -15.22 -18.57 -0.47
CA SER A 42 -15.15 -18.81 -1.90
C SER A 42 -13.69 -18.73 -2.41
N ASP A 43 -13.36 -19.57 -3.39
CA ASP A 43 -12.04 -19.54 -4.06
C ASP A 43 -11.70 -18.16 -4.61
N SER A 44 -12.71 -17.40 -5.04
CA SER A 44 -12.54 -16.03 -5.54
C SER A 44 -12.05 -15.07 -4.46
N THR A 45 -12.56 -15.20 -3.24
CA THR A 45 -12.18 -14.35 -2.10
C THR A 45 -10.78 -14.70 -1.61
N LEU A 46 -10.45 -15.99 -1.54
CA LEU A 46 -9.09 -16.45 -1.22
C LEU A 46 -8.09 -15.96 -2.27
N GLY A 47 -8.44 -16.06 -3.56
CA GLY A 47 -7.65 -15.52 -4.66
C GLY A 47 -7.42 -14.01 -4.54
N PHE A 48 -8.45 -13.25 -4.17
CA PHE A 48 -8.32 -11.81 -3.93
C PHE A 48 -7.43 -11.48 -2.72
N ILE A 49 -7.60 -12.17 -1.58
CA ILE A 49 -6.76 -11.97 -0.40
C ILE A 49 -5.30 -12.27 -0.73
N ASN A 50 -5.04 -13.40 -1.40
CA ASN A 50 -3.70 -13.79 -1.83
C ASN A 50 -3.10 -12.78 -2.82
N GLY A 51 -3.89 -12.28 -3.78
CA GLY A 51 -3.46 -11.24 -4.71
C GLY A 51 -3.13 -9.92 -4.01
N LEU A 52 -3.95 -9.53 -3.03
CA LEU A 52 -3.78 -8.31 -2.25
C LEU A 52 -2.54 -8.40 -1.35
N THR A 53 -2.31 -9.53 -0.67
CA THR A 53 -1.11 -9.76 0.15
C THR A 53 0.15 -9.73 -0.70
N LEU A 54 0.17 -10.46 -1.83
CA LEU A 54 1.29 -10.45 -2.78
C LEU A 54 1.57 -9.04 -3.32
N GLY A 55 0.53 -8.29 -3.67
CA GLY A 55 0.68 -6.92 -4.15
C GLY A 55 1.35 -6.00 -3.11
N ILE A 56 0.92 -6.09 -1.84
CA ILE A 56 1.52 -5.30 -0.75
C ILE A 56 2.97 -5.74 -0.50
N GLU A 57 3.28 -7.04 -0.57
CA GLU A 57 4.65 -7.55 -0.41
C GLU A 57 5.58 -7.02 -1.50
N ILE A 58 5.17 -7.05 -2.77
CA ILE A 58 5.95 -6.52 -3.90
C ILE A 58 6.25 -5.03 -3.69
N VAL A 59 5.24 -4.24 -3.32
CA VAL A 59 5.42 -2.79 -3.05
C VAL A 59 6.38 -2.57 -1.87
N SER A 60 6.27 -3.39 -0.83
CA SER A 60 7.15 -3.31 0.35
C SER A 60 8.59 -3.65 0.00
N VAL A 61 8.83 -4.69 -0.80
CA VAL A 61 10.16 -5.09 -1.28
C VAL A 61 10.76 -3.98 -2.16
N PHE A 62 9.96 -3.39 -3.05
CA PHE A 62 10.39 -2.26 -3.88
C PHE A 62 10.86 -1.07 -3.03
N TRP A 63 10.11 -0.71 -1.98
CA TRP A 63 10.51 0.34 -1.05
C TRP A 63 11.78 0.00 -0.27
N VAL A 64 11.91 -1.24 0.19
CA VAL A 64 13.15 -1.70 0.86
C VAL A 64 14.35 -1.56 -0.08
N PHE A 65 14.22 -1.98 -1.35
CA PHE A 65 15.29 -1.84 -2.33
C PHE A 65 15.65 -0.36 -2.57
N ARG A 66 14.63 0.49 -2.76
CA ARG A 66 14.82 1.93 -2.97
C ARG A 66 15.52 2.60 -1.78
N ILE A 67 15.10 2.31 -0.56
CA ILE A 67 15.70 2.87 0.66
C ILE A 67 17.13 2.33 0.84
N ARG A 68 17.39 1.05 0.57
CA ARG A 68 18.77 0.51 0.59
C ARG A 68 19.68 1.22 -0.40
N LYS A 69 19.20 1.46 -1.62
CA LYS A 69 19.97 2.17 -2.66
C LYS A 69 20.26 3.61 -2.23
N ALA A 70 19.26 4.31 -1.71
CA ALA A 70 19.45 5.67 -1.20
C ALA A 70 20.35 5.77 0.03
N LEU A 71 20.37 4.75 0.92
CA LEU A 71 21.30 4.73 2.05
C LEU A 71 22.76 4.46 1.65
N ARG A 72 23.02 4.03 0.40
CA ARG A 72 24.37 3.82 -0.15
C ARG A 72 24.88 4.97 -1.00
N ASP A 73 23.98 5.86 -1.43
CA ASP A 73 24.27 6.93 -2.37
C ASP A 73 23.72 8.25 -1.82
N ASP A 74 24.62 9.15 -1.43
CA ASP A 74 24.28 10.43 -0.82
C ASP A 74 23.46 11.34 -1.75
N ASN A 75 23.60 11.20 -3.07
CA ASN A 75 22.80 11.97 -4.02
C ASN A 75 21.34 11.50 -4.01
N LEU A 76 21.11 10.19 -4.03
CA LEU A 76 19.77 9.60 -3.94
C LEU A 76 19.12 9.84 -2.57
N LEU A 77 19.92 9.88 -1.50
CA LEU A 77 19.45 10.23 -0.17
C LEU A 77 18.95 11.68 -0.11
N LYS A 78 19.74 12.61 -0.66
CA LYS A 78 19.37 14.03 -0.76
C LYS A 78 18.13 14.22 -1.62
N GLU A 79 18.01 13.50 -2.73
CA GLU A 79 16.83 13.54 -3.59
C GLU A 79 15.57 13.07 -2.85
N LEU A 80 15.64 11.96 -2.13
CA LEU A 80 14.52 11.47 -1.30
C LEU A 80 14.15 12.47 -0.20
N TYR A 81 15.16 13.07 0.44
CA TYR A 81 14.93 14.09 1.46
C TYR A 81 14.21 15.31 0.87
N ILE A 82 14.71 15.87 -0.23
CA ILE A 82 14.09 17.02 -0.90
C ILE A 82 12.66 16.70 -1.32
N LYS A 83 12.43 15.51 -1.89
CA LYS A 83 11.10 15.08 -2.32
C LYS A 83 10.12 14.88 -1.16
N GLU A 84 10.58 14.39 -0.01
CA GLU A 84 9.72 14.17 1.16
C GLU A 84 9.29 15.49 1.80
N PHE A 85 10.13 16.52 1.73
CA PHE A 85 9.85 17.87 2.23
C PHE A 85 9.36 18.86 1.16
N ASP A 86 9.08 18.40 -0.06
CA ASP A 86 8.56 19.26 -1.12
C ASP A 86 7.12 19.70 -0.81
N GLU A 87 6.97 20.99 -0.51
CA GLU A 87 5.69 21.62 -0.21
C GLU A 87 4.70 21.48 -1.36
N ARG A 88 5.18 21.45 -2.62
CA ARG A 88 4.30 21.32 -3.80
C ARG A 88 3.60 19.96 -3.81
N GLU A 89 4.32 18.88 -3.49
CA GLU A 89 3.70 17.55 -3.40
C GLU A 89 2.67 17.49 -2.27
N ASN A 90 2.92 18.18 -1.16
CA ASN A 90 1.99 18.20 -0.03
C ASN A 90 0.72 18.98 -0.37
N LEU A 91 0.84 20.12 -1.06
CA LEU A 91 -0.29 20.90 -1.57
C LEU A 91 -1.13 20.11 -2.58
N VAL A 92 -0.49 19.39 -3.50
CA VAL A 92 -1.21 18.51 -4.46
C VAL A 92 -1.98 17.42 -3.70
N LYS A 93 -1.39 16.77 -2.69
CA LYS A 93 -2.05 15.72 -1.90
C LYS A 93 -3.23 16.26 -1.10
N LEU A 94 -3.11 17.47 -0.54
CA LEU A 94 -4.18 18.13 0.20
C LEU A 94 -5.33 18.53 -0.72
N LYS A 95 -5.05 19.20 -1.85
CA LYS A 95 -6.08 19.67 -2.80
C LYS A 95 -6.77 18.55 -3.56
N SER A 96 -6.03 17.49 -3.91
CA SER A 96 -6.61 16.33 -4.62
C SER A 96 -7.46 15.43 -3.72
N GLY A 97 -7.39 15.57 -2.39
CA GLY A 97 -8.00 14.62 -1.47
C GLY A 97 -7.47 13.19 -1.62
N SER A 98 -6.35 12.99 -2.35
CA SER A 98 -5.89 11.65 -2.76
C SER A 98 -5.61 10.75 -1.57
N ILE A 99 -5.14 11.32 -0.46
CA ILE A 99 -4.88 10.55 0.77
C ILE A 99 -6.19 10.02 1.36
N LEU A 100 -7.25 10.83 1.39
CA LEU A 100 -8.54 10.44 1.92
C LEU A 100 -9.20 9.38 1.04
N ILE A 101 -9.24 9.60 -0.27
CA ILE A 101 -9.84 8.66 -1.24
C ILE A 101 -9.11 7.30 -1.19
N SER A 102 -7.77 7.31 -1.15
CA SER A 102 -7.00 6.08 -1.04
C SER A 102 -7.24 5.36 0.30
N LYS A 103 -7.42 6.08 1.41
CA LYS A 103 -7.80 5.47 2.70
C LYS A 103 -9.18 4.82 2.62
N ILE A 104 -10.15 5.49 2.00
CA ILE A 104 -11.50 4.95 1.81
C ILE A 104 -11.43 3.67 0.97
N ALA A 105 -10.67 3.67 -0.13
CA ALA A 105 -10.49 2.49 -0.97
C ALA A 105 -9.92 1.28 -0.20
N ILE A 106 -8.91 1.50 0.66
CA ILE A 106 -8.35 0.44 1.51
C ILE A 106 -9.42 -0.10 2.46
N THR A 107 -10.20 0.78 3.10
CA THR A 107 -11.31 0.35 3.96
C THR A 107 -12.35 -0.43 3.17
N THR A 108 -12.67 -0.02 1.94
CA THR A 108 -13.60 -0.75 1.06
C THR A 108 -13.14 -2.18 0.78
N PHE A 109 -11.83 -2.40 0.56
CA PHE A 109 -11.29 -3.76 0.41
C PHE A 109 -11.36 -4.59 1.68
N LEU A 110 -11.22 -3.98 2.86
CA LEU A 110 -11.41 -4.69 4.12
C LEU A 110 -12.87 -5.10 4.33
N VAL A 111 -13.80 -4.19 4.01
CA VAL A 111 -15.24 -4.47 4.07
C VAL A 111 -15.65 -5.52 3.03
N SER A 112 -15.04 -5.54 1.84
CA SER A 112 -15.35 -6.54 0.82
C SER A 112 -15.03 -7.96 1.31
N ILE A 113 -13.90 -8.15 1.99
CA ILE A 113 -13.53 -9.45 2.57
C ILE A 113 -14.59 -9.92 3.57
N ILE A 114 -15.13 -9.02 4.40
CA ILE A 114 -16.21 -9.35 5.35
C ILE A 114 -17.52 -9.65 4.60
N ALA A 115 -17.86 -8.83 3.60
CA ALA A 115 -19.08 -8.99 2.80
C ALA A 115 -19.09 -10.32 2.01
N SER A 116 -17.92 -10.85 1.67
CA SER A 116 -17.78 -12.15 1.01
C SER A 116 -18.40 -13.31 1.79
N PHE A 117 -18.49 -13.23 3.12
CA PHE A 117 -19.11 -14.29 3.92
C PHE A 117 -20.63 -14.33 3.75
N PHE A 118 -21.23 -13.22 3.30
CA PHE A 118 -22.68 -13.10 3.14
C PHE A 118 -23.10 -13.25 1.68
N ASN A 119 -22.44 -12.55 0.75
CA ASN A 119 -22.82 -12.55 -0.66
C ASN A 119 -21.64 -12.22 -1.59
N ILE A 120 -21.38 -13.12 -2.54
CA ILE A 120 -20.29 -12.99 -3.51
C ILE A 120 -20.47 -11.82 -4.49
N VAL A 121 -21.71 -11.48 -4.85
CA VAL A 121 -22.03 -10.33 -5.72
C VAL A 121 -21.66 -9.02 -5.01
N VAL A 122 -21.98 -8.90 -3.72
CA VAL A 122 -21.63 -7.73 -2.90
C VAL A 122 -20.11 -7.61 -2.75
N PHE A 123 -19.41 -8.74 -2.63
CA PHE A 123 -17.94 -8.74 -2.66
C PHE A 123 -17.39 -8.15 -3.96
N TYR A 124 -17.83 -8.64 -5.12
CA TYR A 124 -17.34 -8.15 -6.42
C TYR A 124 -17.63 -6.67 -6.64
N THR A 125 -18.84 -6.20 -6.27
CA THR A 125 -19.18 -4.77 -6.41
C THR A 125 -18.30 -3.89 -5.53
N LEU A 126 -18.00 -4.30 -4.30
CA LEU A 126 -17.09 -3.57 -3.42
C LEU A 126 -15.65 -3.57 -3.94
N VAL A 127 -15.16 -4.68 -4.47
CA VAL A 127 -13.81 -4.76 -5.07
C VAL A 127 -13.69 -3.83 -6.28
N ILE A 128 -14.65 -3.87 -7.20
CA ILE A 128 -14.68 -2.98 -8.38
C ILE A 128 -14.74 -1.52 -7.94
N THR A 129 -15.55 -1.20 -6.94
CA THR A 129 -15.66 0.15 -6.36
C THR A 129 -14.33 0.61 -5.76
N GLY A 130 -13.64 -0.26 -5.01
CA GLY A 130 -12.32 0.05 -4.45
C GLY A 130 -11.27 0.34 -5.52
N ILE A 131 -11.25 -0.44 -6.60
CA ILE A 131 -10.36 -0.21 -7.75
C ILE A 131 -10.69 1.14 -8.42
N PHE A 132 -11.97 1.42 -8.63
CA PHE A 132 -12.41 2.69 -9.20
C PHE A 132 -11.98 3.89 -8.35
N LEU A 133 -12.10 3.81 -7.02
CA LEU A 133 -11.63 4.86 -6.11
C LEU A 133 -10.12 5.12 -6.23
N ILE A 134 -9.31 4.07 -6.38
CA ILE A 134 -7.86 4.20 -6.58
C ILE A 134 -7.55 4.87 -7.93
N LEU A 135 -8.29 4.51 -8.99
CA LEU A 135 -8.16 5.13 -10.30
C LEU A 135 -8.51 6.63 -10.24
N VAL A 136 -9.64 6.98 -9.62
CA VAL A 136 -10.04 8.38 -9.43
C VAL A 136 -9.01 9.16 -8.61
N SER A 137 -8.52 8.60 -7.51
CA SER A 137 -7.46 9.21 -6.68
C SER A 137 -6.19 9.48 -7.51
N SER A 138 -5.82 8.55 -8.38
CA SER A 138 -4.65 8.67 -9.26
C SER A 138 -4.85 9.76 -10.32
N LEU A 139 -6.02 9.80 -10.96
CA LEU A 139 -6.38 10.82 -11.95
C LEU A 139 -6.41 12.22 -11.34
N LEU A 140 -7.03 12.39 -10.17
CA LEU A 140 -7.07 13.66 -9.45
C LEU A 140 -5.66 14.14 -9.09
N LYS A 141 -4.79 13.23 -8.64
CA LYS A 141 -3.40 13.55 -8.34
C LYS A 141 -2.63 14.01 -9.58
N VAL A 142 -2.85 13.39 -10.74
CA VAL A 142 -2.25 13.79 -12.02
C VAL A 142 -2.79 15.15 -12.49
N TYR A 143 -4.10 15.37 -12.37
CA TYR A 143 -4.76 16.62 -12.75
C TYR A 143 -4.21 17.80 -11.94
N TRP A 144 -4.19 17.69 -10.61
CA TRP A 144 -3.69 18.76 -9.74
C TRP A 144 -2.18 18.99 -9.90
N ARG A 145 -1.41 17.96 -10.22
CA ARG A 145 0.02 18.09 -10.54
C ARG A 145 0.26 18.85 -11.86
N LYS A 146 -0.66 18.81 -12.82
CA LYS A 146 -0.54 19.59 -14.06
C LYS A 146 -0.92 21.06 -13.88
N ILE A 147 -1.75 21.36 -12.89
CA ILE A 147 -2.29 22.71 -12.66
C ILE A 147 -1.40 23.54 -11.74
N ILE A 148 -0.71 22.90 -10.78
CA ILE A 148 0.18 23.52 -9.79
C ILE A 148 1.63 23.42 -10.27
#